data_AF-A0A9E3WYU8-F1
#
_entry.id   AF-A0A9E3WYU8-F1
#
_cell.length_a   1.000
_cell.length_b   1.000
_cell.length_c   1.000
_cell.angle_alpha   90.00
_cell.angle_beta   90.00
_cell.angle_gamma   90.00
#
_symmetry.space_group_name_H-M   'P 1'
#
loop_
_entity.id
_entity.type
_entity.pdbx_description
1 polymer ?
#
loop_
_entity_poly.entity_id
_entity_poly.type
_entity_poly.pdbx_seq_one_letter_code
_entity_poly.pdbx_strand_id
1 'polypeptide(L)'
;MRSLESYTILGLLSSLYAVSLNTKVGKKFTEEYTWATVCIGTSLVLAILRLMIPKEHWYKLMTAFTVAGFPMVARSLYNKTIREIQHNEARY
;
A
#
# COMPACT_ATOMS: atom_id res chain seq x y z
N MET A 1 22.30 -14.31 -10.43
CA MET A 1 21.26 -15.36 -10.25
C MET A 1 20.23 -15.09 -9.12
N ARG A 2 20.43 -14.15 -8.18
CA ARG A 2 19.48 -13.87 -7.06
C ARG A 2 18.24 -13.03 -7.39
N SER A 3 18.19 -12.40 -8.58
CA SER A 3 17.12 -11.45 -8.91
C SER A 3 15.79 -12.13 -9.24
N LEU A 4 15.83 -13.24 -9.98
CA LEU A 4 14.63 -13.93 -10.44
C LEU A 4 13.82 -14.51 -9.26
N GLU A 5 14.48 -15.21 -8.33
CA GLU A 5 13.87 -15.75 -7.11
C GLU A 5 13.20 -14.65 -6.26
N SER A 6 13.85 -13.48 -6.18
CA SER A 6 13.32 -12.33 -5.42
C SER A 6 12.04 -11.78 -6.05
N TYR A 7 11.95 -11.71 -7.38
CA TYR A 7 10.73 -11.32 -8.09
C TYR A 7 9.61 -12.36 -7.95
N THR A 8 9.93 -13.65 -7.97
CA THR A 8 8.95 -14.72 -7.77
C THR A 8 8.38 -14.71 -6.35
N ILE A 9 9.24 -14.51 -5.34
CA ILE A 9 8.82 -14.36 -3.93
C ILE A 9 7.95 -13.12 -3.76
N LEU A 10 8.32 -12.00 -4.38
CA LEU A 10 7.54 -10.77 -4.32
C LEU A 10 6.17 -10.93 -4.99
N GLY A 11 6.10 -11.63 -6.13
CA GLY A 11 4.85 -11.96 -6.80
C GLY A 11 3.95 -12.86 -5.95
N LEU A 12 4.51 -13.89 -5.30
CA LEU A 12 3.80 -14.78 -4.39
C LEU A 12 3.27 -14.03 -3.16
N LEU A 13 4.12 -13.24 -2.49
CA LEU A 13 3.73 -12.45 -1.32
C LEU A 13 2.67 -11.40 -1.66
N SER A 14 2.79 -10.74 -2.82
CA SER A 14 1.79 -9.77 -3.28
C SER A 14 0.46 -10.43 -3.61
N SER A 15 0.50 -11.62 -4.22
CA SER A 15 -0.71 -12.41 -4.53
C SER A 15 -1.39 -12.92 -3.27
N LEU A 16 -0.62 -13.43 -2.31
CA LEU A 16 -1.12 -13.85 -1.00
C LEU A 16 -1.74 -12.67 -0.25
N TYR A 17 -1.07 -11.51 -0.25
CA TYR A 17 -1.60 -10.29 0.36
C TYR A 17 -2.92 -9.84 -0.28
N ALA A 18 -3.01 -9.85 -1.62
CA ALA A 18 -4.23 -9.53 -2.35
C ALA A 18 -5.37 -10.51 -2.03
N VAL A 19 -5.07 -11.81 -1.95
CA VAL A 19 -6.05 -12.85 -1.57
C VAL A 19 -6.52 -12.66 -0.13
N SER A 20 -5.61 -12.34 0.81
CA SER A 20 -5.97 -12.03 2.20
C SER A 20 -6.89 -10.81 2.30
N LEU A 21 -6.65 -9.76 1.49
CA LEU A 21 -7.51 -8.57 1.43
C LEU A 21 -8.89 -8.85 0.82
N ASN A 22 -9.03 -9.87 -0.03
CA ASN A 22 -10.32 -10.21 -0.66
C ASN A 22 -11.26 -11.01 0.25
N THR A 23 -10.83 -11.40 1.45
CA THR A 23 -11.69 -12.05 2.46
C THR A 23 -12.72 -11.06 3.03
N LYS A 24 -13.82 -11.54 3.63
CA LYS A 24 -14.86 -10.66 4.22
C LYS A 24 -14.32 -9.67 5.27
N VAL A 25 -13.35 -10.12 6.07
CA VAL A 25 -12.65 -9.30 7.07
C VAL A 25 -11.67 -8.34 6.39
N GLY A 26 -10.92 -8.83 5.40
CA GLY A 26 -10.01 -8.01 4.59
C GLY A 26 -10.73 -6.89 3.84
N LYS A 27 -11.88 -7.17 3.23
CA LYS A 27 -12.72 -6.16 2.55
C LYS A 27 -13.16 -5.07 3.50
N LYS A 28 -13.68 -5.44 4.67
CA LYS A 28 -14.12 -4.47 5.69
C LYS A 28 -12.95 -3.59 6.15
N PHE A 29 -11.78 -4.19 6.38
CA PHE A 29 -10.57 -3.46 6.75
C PHE A 29 -10.03 -2.57 5.62
N THR A 30 -10.16 -3.01 4.36
CA THR A 30 -9.73 -2.24 3.18
C THR A 30 -10.66 -1.07 2.92
N GLU A 31 -11.96 -1.21 3.17
CA GLU A 31 -12.95 -0.13 3.06
C GLU A 31 -12.77 0.92 4.16
N GLU A 32 -12.38 0.50 5.36
CA GLU A 32 -12.24 1.37 6.52
C GLU A 32 -10.83 2.00 6.64
N TYR A 33 -9.80 1.33 6.09
CA TYR A 33 -8.38 1.73 6.15
C TYR A 33 -7.66 1.52 4.82
N THR A 34 -8.23 1.99 3.71
CA THR A 34 -7.64 1.87 2.35
C THR A 34 -6.23 2.45 2.27
N TRP A 35 -5.95 3.54 3.00
CA TRP A 35 -4.61 4.12 3.05
C TRP A 35 -3.60 3.21 3.76
N ALA A 36 -4.02 2.48 4.80
CA ALA A 36 -3.14 1.63 5.59
C ALA A 36 -2.73 0.37 4.81
N THR A 37 -3.65 -0.22 4.05
CA THR A 37 -3.34 -1.38 3.19
C THR A 37 -2.34 -1.02 2.10
N VAL A 38 -2.50 0.16 1.48
CA VAL A 38 -1.53 0.69 0.51
C VAL A 38 -0.15 0.89 1.17
N CYS A 39 -0.09 1.51 2.34
CA CYS A 39 1.18 1.72 3.06
C CYS A 39 1.86 0.38 3.42
N ILE A 40 1.12 -0.62 3.89
CA ILE A 40 1.64 -1.94 4.26
C ILE A 40 2.16 -2.68 3.02
N GLY A 41 1.35 -2.78 1.97
CA GLY A 41 1.75 -3.45 0.73
C GLY A 41 2.98 -2.81 0.12
N THR A 42 3.04 -1.47 0.11
CA THR A 42 4.20 -0.79 -0.42
C THR A 42 5.44 -0.97 0.45
N SER A 43 5.31 -0.93 1.77
CA SER A 43 6.45 -1.13 2.67
C SER A 43 7.08 -2.51 2.46
N LEU A 44 6.27 -3.52 2.19
CA LEU A 44 6.72 -4.89 1.91
C LEU A 44 7.48 -4.97 0.59
N VAL A 45 6.97 -4.31 -0.46
CA VAL A 45 7.65 -4.21 -1.77
C VAL A 45 8.96 -3.43 -1.66
N LEU A 46 8.98 -2.32 -0.91
CA LEU A 46 10.19 -1.53 -0.67
C LEU A 46 11.24 -2.31 0.15
N ALA A 47 10.83 -3.09 1.15
CA ALA A 47 11.74 -3.91 1.94
C ALA A 47 12.52 -4.91 1.05
N ILE A 48 11.84 -5.51 0.08
CA ILE A 48 12.47 -6.44 -0.88
C ILE A 48 13.31 -5.68 -1.91
N LEU A 49 12.80 -4.57 -2.47
CA LEU A 49 13.55 -3.74 -3.41
C LEU A 49 14.86 -3.21 -2.82
N ARG A 50 14.91 -2.94 -1.51
CA ARG A 50 16.14 -2.51 -0.81
C ARG A 50 17.26 -3.55 -0.88
N LEU A 51 16.93 -4.84 -1.01
CA LEU A 51 17.91 -5.91 -1.16
C LEU A 51 18.37 -6.09 -2.62
N MET A 52 17.60 -5.56 -3.59
CA MET A 52 17.85 -5.74 -5.02
C MET A 52 18.50 -4.52 -5.68
N ILE A 53 18.26 -3.32 -5.15
CA ILE A 53 18.69 -2.07 -5.78
C ILE A 53 19.97 -1.53 -5.13
N PRO A 54 20.96 -1.08 -5.92
CA PRO A 54 22.15 -0.41 -5.41
C PRO A 54 21.79 0.81 -4.56
N LYS A 55 22.54 1.04 -3.47
CA LYS A 55 22.26 2.13 -2.52
C LYS A 55 22.24 3.51 -3.20
N GLU A 56 23.01 3.69 -4.26
CA GLU A 56 23.06 4.95 -5.02
C GLU A 56 21.70 5.30 -5.69
N HIS A 57 20.90 4.30 -6.05
CA HIS A 57 19.60 4.50 -6.69
C HIS A 57 18.42 4.50 -5.71
N TRP A 58 18.64 4.06 -4.47
CA TRP A 58 17.60 3.95 -3.45
C TRP A 58 16.94 5.31 -3.15
N TYR A 59 17.74 6.38 -3.03
CA TYR A 59 17.22 7.72 -2.76
C TYR A 59 16.32 8.24 -3.87
N LYS A 60 16.68 8.01 -5.15
CA LYS A 60 15.87 8.40 -6.31
C LYS A 60 14.55 7.63 -6.35
N LEU A 61 14.58 6.35 -6.01
CA LEU A 61 13.38 5.52 -5.96
C LEU A 61 12.44 5.95 -4.83
N MET A 62 12.98 6.22 -3.63
CA MET A 62 12.20 6.75 -2.51
C MET A 62 11.53 8.07 -2.85
N THR A 63 12.26 9.01 -3.45
CA THR A 63 11.68 10.32 -3.85
C THR A 63 10.60 10.16 -4.90
N ALA A 64 10.84 9.37 -5.96
CA ALA A 64 9.82 9.09 -6.97
C ALA A 64 8.58 8.44 -6.35
N PHE A 65 8.78 7.49 -5.44
CA PHE A 65 7.69 6.80 -4.75
C PHE A 65 6.88 7.75 -3.86
N THR A 66 7.54 8.60 -3.07
CA THR A 66 6.86 9.57 -2.21
C THR A 66 6.08 10.58 -3.04
N VAL A 67 6.68 11.14 -4.10
CA VAL A 67 6.02 12.15 -4.94
C VAL A 67 4.82 11.56 -5.69
N ALA A 68 4.94 10.34 -6.23
CA ALA A 68 3.85 9.68 -6.93
C ALA A 68 2.77 9.11 -5.99
N GLY A 69 3.17 8.63 -4.81
CA GLY A 69 2.27 7.98 -3.84
C GLY A 69 1.51 8.97 -2.95
N PHE A 70 2.08 10.14 -2.67
CA PHE A 70 1.45 11.14 -1.81
C PHE A 70 0.03 11.56 -2.25
N PRO A 71 -0.24 11.84 -3.55
CA PRO A 71 -1.60 12.17 -4.01
C PRO A 71 -2.61 11.04 -3.79
N MET A 72 -2.20 9.77 -3.95
CA MET A 72 -3.08 8.62 -3.72
C MET A 72 -3.47 8.49 -2.24
N VAL A 73 -2.50 8.64 -1.34
CA VAL A 73 -2.75 8.58 0.11
C VAL A 73 -3.59 9.77 0.56
N ALA A 74 -3.27 10.98 0.08
CA ALA A 74 -4.03 12.19 0.39
C ALA A 74 -5.50 12.08 -0.05
N ARG A 75 -5.76 11.60 -1.27
CA ARG A 75 -7.12 11.37 -1.78
C ARG A 75 -7.87 10.33 -0.95
N SER A 76 -7.18 9.26 -0.54
CA SER A 76 -7.76 8.20 0.30
C SER A 76 -8.19 8.73 1.68
N LEU A 77 -7.31 9.52 2.33
CA LEU A 77 -7.61 10.16 3.61
C LEU A 77 -8.76 11.17 3.48
N TYR A 78 -8.76 12.01 2.44
CA TYR A 78 -9.83 12.98 2.20
C TYR A 78 -11.19 12.29 2.03
N ASN A 79 -11.26 11.22 1.25
CA ASN A 79 -12.49 10.44 1.10
C ASN A 79 -12.96 9.81 2.42
N LYS A 80 -12.03 9.37 3.28
CA LYS A 80 -12.38 8.84 4.60
C LYS A 80 -12.98 9.93 5.48
N THR A 81 -12.35 11.11 5.54
CA THR A 81 -12.85 12.25 6.33
C THR A 81 -14.25 12.68 5.89
N ILE A 82 -14.53 12.77 4.58
CA ILE A 82 -15.88 13.11 4.10
C ILE A 82 -16.91 12.06 4.50
N ARG A 83 -16.59 10.76 4.40
CA ARG A 83 -17.52 9.68 4.82
C ARG A 83 -17.82 9.73 6.32
N GLU A 84 -16.81 10.03 7.15
CA GLU A 84 -17.00 10.17 8.59
C GLU A 84 -17.91 11.36 8.94
N ILE A 85 -17.76 12.49 8.24
CA ILE A 85 -18.63 13.66 8.41
C ILE A 85 -20.09 13.32 8.04
N GLN A 86 -20.32 12.71 6.88
CA GLN A 86 -21.67 12.31 6.44
C GLN A 86 -22.33 11.29 7.37
N HIS A 87 -21.56 10.32 7.89
CA HIS A 87 -22.07 9.34 8.84
C HIS A 87 -22.44 9.97 10.19
N ASN A 88 -21.73 11.03 10.61
CA ASN A 88 -22.06 11.76 11.84
C ASN A 88 -23.28 12.68 11.65
N GLU A 89 -23.43 13.34 10.50
CA GLU A 89 -24.64 14.12 10.20
C GLU A 89 -25.91 13.26 10.13
N ALA A 90 -25.83 12.03 9.59
CA ALA A 90 -26.96 11.11 9.54
C ALA A 90 -27.39 10.54 10.91
N ARG A 91 -26.62 10.81 11.98
CA ARG A 91 -26.94 10.39 13.36
C ARG A 91 -27.59 11.49 14.21
N TYR A 92 -27.71 12.72 13.70
CA TYR A 92 -28.45 13.83 14.30
C TYR A 92 -29.77 14.06 13.54
#